data_AF-A0A4Y9MFD9-F1
#
_entry.id   AF-A0A4Y9MFD9-F1
#
_cell.length_a   1.000
_cell.length_b   1.000
_cell.length_c   1.000
_cell.angle_alpha   90.00
_cell.angle_beta   90.00
_cell.angle_gamma   90.00
#
_symmetry.space_group_name_H-M   'P 1'
#
loop_
_entity.id
_entity.type
_entity.pdbx_description
1 polymer ?
#
loop_
_entity_poly.entity_id
_entity_poly.type
_entity_poly.pdbx_seq_one_letter_code
_entity_poly.pdbx_strand_id
1 'polypeptide(L)'
;PAVDRPRRAGVSSFGVSGTNAHIIIEQAPEPEPEPTTPLTQPDSPVHTLVVSGRSTKRIAATAGALADWMTESGRDVPLAEIAHTLNHHRARHSAFATVCAREHAQVVAGLRALSTGGAAAGVVAAHEGVCGSGTVFVFSGQGSQWAGMGRRLLAEEPAFAAAVDEL
;
A
#
# COMPACT_ATOMS: atom_id res chain seq x y z
N PRO A 1 -34.26 -8.34 -7.50
CA PRO A 1 -34.42 -9.19 -8.70
C PRO A 1 -33.17 -9.09 -9.59
N ALA A 2 -32.61 -10.24 -10.01
CA ALA A 2 -31.65 -10.27 -11.10
C ALA A 2 -32.40 -9.97 -12.41
N VAL A 3 -31.89 -9.04 -13.20
CA VAL A 3 -32.47 -8.61 -14.47
C VAL A 3 -31.36 -8.60 -15.51
N ASP A 4 -31.67 -9.02 -16.74
CA ASP A 4 -30.71 -9.13 -17.86
C ASP A 4 -30.44 -7.77 -18.54
N ARG A 5 -30.31 -6.73 -17.71
CA ARG A 5 -30.02 -5.36 -18.14
C ARG A 5 -29.36 -4.58 -17.00
N PRO A 6 -28.57 -3.53 -17.30
CA PRO A 6 -28.03 -2.65 -16.28
C PRO A 6 -29.13 -2.14 -15.34
N ARG A 7 -28.85 -2.19 -14.04
CA ARG A 7 -29.75 -1.58 -13.04
C ARG A 7 -29.74 -0.06 -13.25
N ARG A 8 -30.92 0.54 -13.27
CA ARG A 8 -31.10 2.00 -13.42
C ARG A 8 -31.93 2.54 -12.25
N ALA A 9 -31.55 3.70 -11.74
CA ALA A 9 -32.28 4.42 -10.71
C ALA A 9 -32.41 5.90 -11.08
N GLY A 10 -33.57 6.50 -10.80
CA GLY A 10 -33.78 7.94 -10.93
C GLY A 10 -33.64 8.63 -9.58
N VAL A 11 -32.98 9.78 -9.55
CA VAL A 11 -32.94 10.68 -8.38
C VAL A 11 -33.55 12.02 -8.79
N SER A 12 -34.65 12.40 -8.15
CA SER A 12 -35.31 13.70 -8.35
C SER A 12 -35.09 14.60 -7.14
N SER A 13 -34.85 15.88 -7.38
CA SER A 13 -34.80 16.93 -6.36
C SER A 13 -35.68 18.10 -6.79
N PHE A 14 -36.62 18.50 -5.93
CA PHE A 14 -37.57 19.59 -6.19
C PHE A 14 -37.37 20.68 -5.14
N GLY A 15 -36.81 21.81 -5.55
CA GLY A 15 -36.52 22.93 -4.67
C GLY A 15 -37.77 23.73 -4.34
N VAL A 16 -37.85 24.26 -3.10
CA VAL A 16 -38.96 25.10 -2.65
C VAL A 16 -39.16 26.37 -3.50
N SER A 17 -38.10 26.87 -4.14
CA SER A 17 -38.14 28.00 -5.08
C SER A 17 -38.64 27.64 -6.49
N GLY A 18 -38.94 26.36 -6.74
CA GLY A 18 -39.40 25.85 -8.04
C GLY A 18 -38.32 25.25 -8.95
N THR A 19 -37.04 25.24 -8.53
CA THR A 19 -35.96 24.62 -9.32
C THR A 19 -35.96 23.11 -9.15
N ASN A 20 -36.08 22.39 -10.26
CA ASN A 20 -36.16 20.93 -10.28
C ASN A 20 -34.94 20.33 -11.00
N ALA A 21 -34.41 19.24 -10.47
CA ALA A 21 -33.36 18.45 -11.10
C ALA A 21 -33.74 16.96 -11.08
N HIS A 22 -33.44 16.25 -12.16
CA HIS A 22 -33.63 14.80 -12.27
C HIS A 22 -32.41 14.17 -12.93
N ILE A 23 -31.85 13.15 -12.30
CA ILE A 23 -30.72 12.38 -12.85
C ILE A 23 -31.08 10.90 -12.90
N ILE A 24 -30.53 10.21 -13.90
CA ILE A 24 -30.64 8.75 -14.05
C ILE A 24 -29.24 8.18 -13.85
N ILE A 25 -29.12 7.24 -12.91
CA ILE A 25 -27.88 6.52 -12.61
C ILE A 25 -28.02 5.10 -13.16
N GLU A 26 -27.02 4.66 -13.90
CA GLU A 26 -26.92 3.30 -14.43
C GLU A 26 -25.75 2.56 -13.76
N GLN A 27 -25.93 1.27 -13.51
CA GLN A 27 -24.88 0.36 -13.03
C GLN A 27 -23.68 0.39 -13.99
N ALA A 28 -22.47 0.47 -13.44
CA ALA A 28 -21.25 0.36 -14.23
C ALA A 28 -21.15 -1.02 -14.93
N PRO A 29 -20.51 -1.10 -16.11
CA PRO A 29 -20.21 -2.38 -16.75
C PRO A 29 -19.47 -3.32 -15.78
N GLU A 30 -19.71 -4.62 -15.92
CA GLU A 30 -18.97 -5.61 -15.13
C GLU A 30 -17.50 -5.56 -15.55
N PRO A 31 -16.56 -5.38 -14.60
CA PRO A 31 -15.15 -5.37 -14.92
C PRO A 31 -14.74 -6.75 -15.46
N GLU A 32 -13.87 -6.77 -16.47
CA GLU A 32 -13.26 -8.02 -16.91
C GLU A 32 -12.47 -8.65 -15.75
N PRO A 33 -12.59 -9.98 -15.54
CA PRO A 33 -11.87 -10.64 -14.48
C PRO A 33 -10.37 -10.56 -14.76
N GLU A 34 -9.65 -9.78 -13.96
CA GLU A 34 -8.19 -9.77 -14.03
C GLU A 34 -7.62 -11.09 -13.46
N PRO A 35 -6.52 -11.58 -14.04
CA PRO A 35 -5.87 -12.79 -13.55
C PRO A 35 -5.44 -12.61 -12.09
N THR A 36 -6.04 -13.40 -11.20
CA THR A 36 -5.76 -13.34 -9.77
C THR A 36 -4.41 -13.97 -9.49
N THR A 37 -3.42 -13.18 -9.06
CA THR A 37 -2.15 -13.72 -8.57
C THR A 37 -2.39 -14.42 -7.22
N PRO A 38 -1.95 -15.68 -7.03
CA PRO A 38 -2.16 -16.37 -5.75
C PRO A 38 -1.48 -15.63 -4.60
N LEU A 39 -2.20 -15.52 -3.47
CA LEU A 39 -1.84 -14.71 -2.30
C LEU A 39 -0.54 -15.15 -1.58
N THR A 40 -0.05 -16.36 -1.85
CA THR A 40 1.16 -16.88 -1.23
C THR A 40 1.89 -17.74 -2.24
N GLN A 41 2.99 -17.21 -2.77
CA GLN A 41 3.98 -17.98 -3.49
C GLN A 41 5.25 -18.07 -2.64
N PRO A 42 5.90 -19.24 -2.54
CA PRO A 42 7.30 -19.27 -2.12
C PRO A 42 8.05 -18.35 -3.10
N ASP A 43 8.68 -17.30 -2.58
CA ASP A 43 9.30 -16.18 -3.31
C ASP A 43 8.44 -14.93 -3.62
N SER A 44 7.30 -14.74 -2.94
CA SER A 44 6.58 -13.44 -2.98
C SER A 44 7.52 -12.28 -2.62
N PRO A 45 7.57 -11.18 -3.41
CA PRO A 45 8.45 -10.06 -3.16
C PRO A 45 8.14 -9.37 -1.83
N VAL A 46 9.10 -8.58 -1.33
CA VAL A 46 8.83 -7.71 -0.18
C VAL A 46 7.92 -6.58 -0.63
N HIS A 47 6.79 -6.41 0.06
CA HIS A 47 5.86 -5.32 -0.17
C HIS A 47 6.12 -4.19 0.83
N THR A 48 6.16 -2.95 0.35
CA THR A 48 6.28 -1.75 1.20
C THR A 48 4.96 -1.00 1.24
N LEU A 49 4.31 -1.05 2.40
CA LEU A 49 3.09 -0.30 2.67
C LEU A 49 3.47 1.01 3.34
N VAL A 50 3.12 2.13 2.70
CA VAL A 50 3.37 3.48 3.22
C VAL A 50 2.07 4.04 3.80
N VAL A 51 2.10 4.38 5.10
CA VAL A 51 0.98 5.05 5.78
C VAL A 51 1.41 6.48 6.08
N SER A 52 0.79 7.45 5.41
CA SER A 52 1.09 8.87 5.61
C SER A 52 -0.06 9.61 6.31
N GLY A 53 0.27 10.68 7.03
CA GLY A 53 -0.70 11.48 7.75
C GLY A 53 -0.13 12.85 8.13
N ARG A 54 -1.01 13.81 8.47
CA ARG A 54 -0.57 15.12 8.97
C ARG A 54 0.01 15.08 10.39
N SER A 55 -0.09 13.95 11.08
CA SER A 55 0.46 13.74 12.43
C SER A 55 0.70 12.24 12.68
N THR A 56 1.59 11.93 13.64
CA THR A 56 1.85 10.56 14.10
C THR A 56 0.58 9.88 14.62
N LYS A 57 -0.28 10.61 15.34
CA LYS A 57 -1.60 10.12 15.77
C LYS A 57 -2.49 9.71 14.59
N ARG A 58 -2.48 10.48 13.48
CA ARG A 58 -3.26 10.12 12.28
C ARG A 58 -2.69 8.91 11.58
N ILE A 59 -1.37 8.76 11.54
CA ILE A 59 -0.68 7.57 11.00
C ILE A 59 -1.08 6.34 11.83
N ALA A 60 -0.97 6.41 13.16
CA ALA A 60 -1.37 5.33 14.06
C ALA A 60 -2.84 4.92 13.89
N ALA A 61 -3.75 5.89 13.84
CA ALA A 61 -5.17 5.61 13.62
C ALA A 61 -5.45 4.96 12.24
N THR A 62 -4.75 5.42 11.20
CA THR A 62 -4.89 4.85 9.84
C THR A 62 -4.31 3.44 9.78
N ALA A 63 -3.16 3.19 10.43
CA ALA A 63 -2.55 1.87 10.52
C ALA A 63 -3.46 0.87 11.25
N GLY A 64 -4.11 1.30 12.34
CA GLY A 64 -5.09 0.49 13.06
C GLY A 64 -6.29 0.11 12.19
N ALA A 65 -6.92 1.10 11.56
CA ALA A 65 -8.07 0.87 10.67
C ALA A 65 -7.72 0.01 9.45
N LEU A 66 -6.50 0.16 8.90
CA LEU A 66 -6.02 -0.69 7.82
C LEU A 66 -5.81 -2.12 8.30
N ALA A 67 -5.23 -2.33 9.48
CA ALA A 67 -5.06 -3.66 10.07
C ALA A 67 -6.40 -4.35 10.35
N ASP A 68 -7.40 -3.60 10.84
CA ASP A 68 -8.78 -4.09 11.02
C ASP A 68 -9.37 -4.54 9.69
N TRP A 69 -9.35 -3.66 8.68
CA TRP A 69 -9.88 -3.96 7.35
C TRP A 69 -9.19 -5.18 6.71
N MET A 70 -7.86 -5.26 6.81
CA MET A 70 -7.07 -6.38 6.30
C MET A 70 -7.42 -7.70 7.01
N THR A 71 -7.84 -7.67 8.28
CA THR A 71 -8.24 -8.89 9.00
C THR A 71 -9.67 -9.32 8.64
N GLU A 72 -10.50 -8.38 8.21
CA GLU A 72 -11.92 -8.60 7.93
C GLU A 72 -12.20 -8.63 6.41
N SER A 73 -12.69 -7.52 5.86
CA SER A 73 -13.17 -7.44 4.47
C SER A 73 -12.05 -7.50 3.43
N GLY A 74 -10.82 -7.19 3.82
CA GLY A 74 -9.64 -7.14 2.96
C GLY A 74 -8.75 -8.38 3.02
N ARG A 75 -9.14 -9.43 3.76
CA ARG A 75 -8.31 -10.63 4.03
C ARG A 75 -7.79 -11.36 2.79
N ASP A 76 -8.54 -11.29 1.69
CA ASP A 76 -8.24 -12.00 0.45
C ASP A 76 -7.71 -11.04 -0.64
N VAL A 77 -7.43 -9.78 -0.29
CA VAL A 77 -6.87 -8.80 -1.22
C VAL A 77 -5.34 -8.98 -1.30
N PRO A 78 -4.75 -9.11 -2.50
CA PRO A 78 -3.31 -9.24 -2.65
C PRO A 78 -2.52 -8.06 -2.06
N LEU A 79 -1.43 -8.37 -1.34
CA LEU A 79 -0.56 -7.33 -0.75
C LEU A 79 -0.03 -6.32 -1.77
N ALA A 80 0.22 -6.76 -3.01
CA ALA A 80 0.67 -5.90 -4.09
C ALA A 80 -0.36 -4.80 -4.40
N GLU A 81 -1.65 -5.15 -4.44
CA GLU A 81 -2.73 -4.19 -4.71
C GLU A 81 -2.92 -3.21 -3.54
N ILE A 82 -2.80 -3.71 -2.31
CA ILE A 82 -2.86 -2.88 -1.11
C ILE A 82 -1.70 -1.87 -1.12
N ALA A 83 -0.47 -2.34 -1.34
CA ALA A 83 0.72 -1.50 -1.41
C ALA A 83 0.61 -0.49 -2.57
N HIS A 84 0.16 -0.92 -3.75
CA HIS A 84 -0.06 -0.04 -4.90
C HIS A 84 -1.08 1.07 -4.58
N THR A 85 -2.21 0.70 -4.00
CA THR A 85 -3.26 1.64 -3.61
C THR A 85 -2.74 2.67 -2.59
N LEU A 86 -2.01 2.23 -1.57
CA LEU A 86 -1.44 3.12 -0.57
C LEU A 86 -0.40 4.08 -1.16
N ASN A 87 0.44 3.59 -2.07
CA ASN A 87 1.52 4.38 -2.65
C ASN A 87 1.04 5.36 -3.73
N HIS A 88 0.02 5.01 -4.51
CA HIS A 88 -0.37 5.77 -5.70
C HIS A 88 -1.77 6.40 -5.64
N HIS A 89 -2.67 5.88 -4.81
CA HIS A 89 -4.09 6.28 -4.79
C HIS A 89 -4.54 6.87 -3.44
N ARG A 90 -3.57 7.33 -2.63
CA ARG A 90 -3.81 8.03 -1.37
C ARG A 90 -3.05 9.35 -1.35
N ALA A 91 -3.62 10.33 -0.67
CA ALA A 91 -2.94 11.61 -0.44
C ALA A 91 -1.64 11.36 0.33
N ARG A 92 -0.55 11.99 -0.13
CA ARG A 92 0.75 11.92 0.53
C ARG A 92 0.93 13.10 1.47
N HIS A 93 1.38 12.81 2.68
CA HIS A 93 1.74 13.81 3.69
C HIS A 93 3.23 13.73 4.01
N SER A 94 3.76 14.79 4.64
CA SER A 94 5.18 14.89 5.00
C SER A 94 5.59 13.84 6.04
N ALA A 95 4.72 13.51 6.99
CA ALA A 95 4.95 12.43 7.92
C ALA A 95 4.38 11.12 7.36
N PHE A 96 5.20 10.08 7.37
CA PHE A 96 4.83 8.73 6.93
C PHE A 96 5.58 7.68 7.75
N ALA A 97 4.97 6.52 7.89
CA ALA A 97 5.59 5.30 8.40
C ALA A 97 5.51 4.22 7.33
N THR A 98 6.41 3.23 7.41
CA THR A 98 6.43 2.11 6.46
C THR A 98 6.38 0.77 7.16
N VAL A 99 5.71 -0.19 6.53
CA VAL A 99 5.73 -1.60 6.89
C VAL A 99 6.21 -2.39 5.68
N CYS A 100 7.32 -3.10 5.83
CA CYS A 100 7.93 -3.95 4.81
C CYS A 100 7.80 -5.42 5.22
N ALA A 101 7.07 -6.21 4.45
CA ALA A 101 6.84 -7.62 4.74
C ALA A 101 6.47 -8.40 3.48
N ARG A 102 6.58 -9.74 3.54
CA ARG A 102 6.22 -10.64 2.44
C ARG A 102 4.84 -11.24 2.61
N GLU A 103 4.40 -11.38 3.86
CA GLU A 103 3.18 -12.10 4.22
C GLU A 103 2.14 -11.19 4.86
N HIS A 104 0.88 -11.52 4.62
CA HIS A 104 -0.25 -10.74 5.09
C HIS A 104 -0.28 -10.63 6.63
N ALA A 105 0.04 -11.72 7.34
CA ALA A 105 0.11 -11.74 8.80
C ALA A 105 1.20 -10.80 9.35
N GLN A 106 2.35 -10.74 8.69
CA GLN A 106 3.45 -9.85 9.06
C GLN A 106 3.08 -8.38 8.85
N VAL A 107 2.39 -8.06 7.74
CA VAL A 107 1.87 -6.71 7.48
C VAL A 107 0.89 -6.29 8.56
N VAL A 108 -0.09 -7.13 8.89
CA VAL A 108 -1.07 -6.84 9.95
C VAL A 108 -0.37 -6.61 11.29
N ALA A 109 0.58 -7.48 11.67
CA ALA A 109 1.35 -7.30 12.91
C ALA A 109 2.13 -5.98 12.92
N GLY A 110 2.77 -5.61 11.81
CA GLY A 110 3.50 -4.35 11.68
C GLY A 110 2.59 -3.11 11.75
N LEU A 111 1.42 -3.16 11.11
CA LEU A 111 0.42 -2.09 11.17
C LEU A 111 -0.16 -1.94 12.59
N ARG A 112 -0.38 -3.06 13.31
CA ARG A 112 -0.78 -3.02 14.72
C ARG A 112 0.29 -2.40 15.59
N ALA A 113 1.56 -2.75 15.39
CA ALA A 113 2.66 -2.12 16.10
C ALA A 113 2.70 -0.61 15.85
N LEU A 114 2.56 -0.16 14.59
CA LEU A 114 2.44 1.26 14.27
C LEU A 114 1.26 1.94 14.95
N SER A 115 0.11 1.26 15.05
CA SER A 115 -1.09 1.82 15.67
C SER A 115 -0.94 2.09 17.18
N THR A 116 -0.07 1.34 17.86
CA THR A 116 0.22 1.49 19.29
C THR A 116 1.53 2.24 19.58
N GLY A 117 2.24 2.68 18.54
CA GLY A 117 3.56 3.32 18.67
C GLY A 117 4.67 2.34 19.04
N GLY A 118 4.46 1.03 18.87
CA GLY A 118 5.44 -0.02 19.11
C GLY A 118 6.42 -0.21 17.94
N ALA A 119 7.50 -0.95 18.22
CA ALA A 119 8.46 -1.38 17.22
C ALA A 119 8.21 -2.84 16.82
N ALA A 120 8.43 -3.17 15.54
CA ALA A 120 8.39 -4.53 15.03
C ALA A 120 9.36 -4.68 13.84
N ALA A 121 9.73 -5.92 13.52
CA ALA A 121 10.56 -6.20 12.35
C ALA A 121 9.87 -5.70 11.07
N GLY A 122 10.64 -5.03 10.20
CA GLY A 122 10.11 -4.47 8.96
C GLY A 122 9.29 -3.18 9.14
N VAL A 123 9.16 -2.66 10.36
CA VAL A 123 8.44 -1.40 10.63
C VAL A 123 9.42 -0.25 10.79
N VAL A 124 9.21 0.81 10.00
CA VAL A 124 9.87 2.10 10.19
C VAL A 124 8.81 3.11 10.63
N ALA A 125 8.93 3.56 11.88
CA ALA A 125 8.03 4.57 12.44
C ALA A 125 8.19 5.92 11.73
N ALA A 126 7.19 6.79 11.89
CA ALA A 126 7.28 8.15 11.37
C ALA A 126 8.45 8.89 12.01
N HIS A 127 9.27 9.54 11.18
CA HIS A 127 10.38 10.33 11.66
C HIS A 127 9.88 11.52 12.48
N GLU A 128 10.38 11.65 13.70
CA GLU A 128 10.17 12.82 14.55
C GLU A 128 11.38 13.73 14.41
N GLY A 129 11.26 14.78 13.59
CA GLY A 129 12.36 15.72 13.39
C GLY A 129 12.30 16.47 12.07
N VAL A 130 13.24 17.41 11.92
CA VAL A 130 13.45 18.13 10.67
C VAL A 130 14.42 17.32 9.81
N CYS A 131 13.94 16.83 8.68
CA CYS A 131 14.82 16.28 7.65
C CYS A 131 15.53 17.42 6.92
N GLY A 132 16.85 17.31 6.76
CA GLY A 132 17.60 18.16 5.83
C GLY A 132 17.16 17.95 4.39
N SER A 133 17.49 18.90 3.51
CA SER A 133 17.21 18.74 2.07
C SER A 133 18.26 17.84 1.40
N GLY A 134 17.80 17.02 0.46
CA GLY A 134 18.66 16.18 -0.38
C GLY A 134 18.89 14.77 0.15
N THR A 135 19.45 13.93 -0.71
CA THR A 135 19.82 12.55 -0.41
C THR A 135 21.34 12.43 -0.44
N VAL A 136 21.93 11.81 0.58
CA VAL A 136 23.36 11.53 0.66
C VAL A 136 23.57 10.02 0.52
N PHE A 137 24.39 9.62 -0.45
CA PHE A 137 24.83 8.23 -0.58
C PHE A 137 26.18 8.06 0.10
N VAL A 138 26.22 7.21 1.13
CA VAL A 138 27.45 6.85 1.86
C VAL A 138 27.86 5.45 1.42
N PHE A 139 28.97 5.35 0.71
CA PHE A 139 29.50 4.08 0.20
C PHE A 139 30.40 3.43 1.26
N SER A 140 30.17 2.15 1.56
CA SER A 140 31.00 1.43 2.51
C SER A 140 32.42 1.24 1.96
N GLY A 141 33.42 1.37 2.84
CA GLY A 141 34.80 1.02 2.51
C GLY A 141 35.05 -0.48 2.50
N GLN A 142 36.32 -0.85 2.37
CA GLN A 142 36.76 -2.25 2.46
C GLN A 142 36.50 -2.81 3.87
N GLY A 143 36.01 -4.05 3.97
CA GLY A 143 35.72 -4.74 5.22
C GLY A 143 34.23 -4.97 5.50
N SER A 144 33.32 -4.39 4.71
CA SER A 144 31.86 -4.63 4.81
C SER A 144 31.38 -5.86 4.05
N GLN A 145 32.24 -6.49 3.25
CA GLN A 145 31.88 -7.63 2.42
C GLN A 145 31.58 -8.88 3.26
N TRP A 146 30.62 -9.68 2.81
CA TRP A 146 30.25 -10.97 3.40
C TRP A 146 29.93 -11.99 2.30
N ALA A 147 30.08 -13.28 2.62
CA ALA A 147 29.87 -14.36 1.65
C ALA A 147 28.41 -14.41 1.18
N GLY A 148 28.19 -14.21 -0.12
CA GLY A 148 26.84 -14.19 -0.72
C GLY A 148 26.21 -12.79 -0.80
N MET A 149 26.97 -11.72 -0.51
CA MET A 149 26.53 -10.34 -0.73
C MET A 149 26.01 -10.14 -2.15
N GLY A 150 24.81 -9.56 -2.28
CA GLY A 150 24.18 -9.29 -3.57
C GLY A 150 23.62 -10.50 -4.32
N ARG A 151 23.85 -11.75 -3.87
CA ARG A 151 23.46 -12.97 -4.61
C ARG A 151 21.96 -13.02 -4.94
N ARG A 152 21.10 -12.64 -4.00
CA ARG A 152 19.64 -12.63 -4.21
C ARG A 152 19.23 -11.50 -5.15
N LEU A 153 19.82 -10.32 -5.02
CA LEU A 153 19.55 -9.19 -5.92
C LEU A 153 19.98 -9.51 -7.35
N LEU A 154 21.12 -10.19 -7.53
CA LEU A 154 21.58 -10.65 -8.84
C LEU A 154 20.59 -11.61 -9.51
N ALA A 155 19.89 -12.44 -8.73
CA ALA A 155 18.93 -13.40 -9.24
C ALA A 155 17.52 -12.82 -9.48
N GLU A 156 17.11 -11.85 -8.67
CA GLU A 156 15.71 -11.40 -8.60
C GLU A 156 15.48 -9.96 -9.11
N GLU A 157 16.51 -9.12 -9.16
CA GLU A 157 16.38 -7.69 -9.49
C GLU A 157 17.11 -7.34 -10.80
N PRO A 158 16.39 -7.22 -11.94
CA PRO A 158 17.00 -7.01 -13.26
C PRO A 158 17.88 -5.76 -13.34
N ALA A 159 17.50 -4.67 -12.66
CA ALA A 159 18.29 -3.44 -12.66
C ALA A 159 19.63 -3.61 -11.93
N PHE A 160 19.67 -4.41 -10.86
CA PHE A 160 20.90 -4.73 -10.15
C PHE A 160 21.80 -5.63 -11.00
N ALA A 161 21.22 -6.65 -11.64
CA ALA A 161 21.96 -7.56 -12.51
C ALA A 161 22.60 -6.83 -13.70
N ALA A 162 21.84 -5.99 -14.41
CA ALA A 162 22.36 -5.20 -15.52
C ALA A 162 23.52 -4.29 -15.09
N ALA A 163 23.41 -3.63 -13.93
CA ALA A 163 24.48 -2.77 -13.43
C ALA A 163 25.75 -3.53 -13.04
N VAL A 164 25.63 -4.80 -12.62
CA VAL A 164 26.80 -5.66 -12.31
C VAL A 164 27.43 -6.21 -13.58
N ASP A 165 26.63 -6.55 -14.59
CA ASP A 165 27.12 -7.05 -15.88
C ASP A 165 27.93 -6.00 -16.67
N GLU A 166 27.76 -4.71 -16.36
CA GLU A 166 28.51 -3.60 -16.95
C GLU A 166 29.89 -3.33 -16.29
N LEU A 167 30.18 -3.95 -15.14
CA LEU A 167 31.43 -3.77 -14.39
C LEU A 167 32.57 -4.68 -14.89
#